data_AF-A0A9N9AHX9-F1
#
_entry.id   AF-A0A9N9AHX9-F1
#
_cell.length_a   1.000
_cell.length_b   1.000
_cell.length_c   1.000
_cell.angle_alpha   90.00
_cell.angle_beta   90.00
_cell.angle_gamma   90.00
#
_symmetry.space_group_name_H-M   'P 1'
#
loop_
_entity.id
_entity.type
_entity.pdbx_description
1 polymer ?
#
loop_
_entity_poly.entity_id
_entity_poly.type
_entity_poly.pdbx_seq_one_letter_code
_entity_poly.pdbx_strand_id
1 'polypeptide(L)'
;MKRKWMVNSAITREEHSIIYFIDPTEQNAPLLESIHRGEFIALYGSRASGKTTRVLQLQDQLNSKTLFASKNVIKLRPSLSVVLSFPLYSATFEHVSMNNVDLFWQTLGMTLQHNAPELFGPLKSLQIKSANDFLNTFHRTQWKSLDTVILFDEFDMLYNATEDVLASCLHLSYDSWQRFATFLLENMILEYPTFMRMKDVLLNENSVDAMKLFRSDFLANFDSVLVTENKRNLAWFLTAAGVLVPGDNDGTFKISSPLQVIPHVFLTSPKVDVPYHPSTGTLDIFEVLKQVIRVFDRETIKSCNSFKLARVLVSNSYDRKVPRESVYDAELYRIMSNWLGRFTITGQWHLKYRASEHISNKYVDIVISQPDHPTIALELLATATKKELKEHYERALLCDKKLPADETWIVHFTCCEDAISEPYWPTESQLQKGLQACY
;
A
#
# COMPACT_ATOMS: atom_id res chain seq x y z
N MET A 1 13.17 -29.18 1.02
CA MET A 1 13.14 -27.78 1.50
C MET A 1 11.79 -27.52 2.15
N LYS A 2 11.75 -26.97 3.37
CA LYS A 2 10.49 -26.46 3.94
C LYS A 2 10.11 -25.18 3.21
N ARG A 3 8.84 -25.01 2.86
CA ARG A 3 8.34 -23.76 2.26
C ARG A 3 8.52 -22.60 3.25
N LYS A 4 8.82 -21.40 2.77
CA LYS A 4 8.99 -20.18 3.58
C LYS A 4 7.89 -19.17 3.26
N TRP A 5 7.53 -18.29 4.20
CA TRP A 5 6.63 -17.18 3.88
C TRP A 5 7.41 -16.05 3.23
N MET A 6 6.88 -15.49 2.15
CA MET A 6 7.41 -14.29 1.51
C MET A 6 6.26 -13.33 1.28
N VAL A 7 6.42 -12.11 1.79
CA VAL A 7 5.38 -11.07 1.73
C VAL A 7 5.91 -9.75 1.20
N ASN A 8 7.24 -9.59 1.17
CA ASN A 8 7.91 -8.45 0.55
C ASN A 8 8.45 -8.92 -0.79
N SER A 9 8.05 -8.25 -1.87
CA SER A 9 8.26 -8.56 -3.29
C SER A 9 7.22 -9.49 -3.94
N ALA A 10 7.10 -9.35 -5.26
CA ALA A 10 6.22 -10.17 -6.08
C ALA A 10 6.73 -11.61 -6.08
N ILE A 11 5.82 -12.56 -5.95
CA ILE A 11 6.15 -13.98 -5.92
C ILE A 11 6.02 -14.50 -7.34
N THR A 12 7.13 -14.96 -7.91
CA THR A 12 7.14 -15.47 -9.28
C THR A 12 6.73 -16.94 -9.32
N ARG A 13 6.44 -17.44 -10.52
CA ARG A 13 6.01 -18.83 -10.73
C ARG A 13 7.05 -19.85 -10.26
N GLU A 14 8.34 -19.54 -10.42
CA GLU A 14 9.45 -20.40 -10.02
C GLU A 14 9.49 -20.56 -8.49
N GLU A 15 9.03 -19.54 -7.77
CA GLU A 15 9.06 -19.44 -6.32
C GLU A 15 7.89 -20.17 -5.65
N HIS A 16 6.83 -20.50 -6.39
CA HIS A 16 5.63 -21.18 -5.88
C HIS A 16 5.93 -22.51 -5.15
N SER A 17 6.99 -23.21 -5.56
CA SER A 17 7.36 -24.51 -4.97
C SER A 17 8.01 -24.38 -3.59
N ILE A 18 8.61 -23.22 -3.30
CA ILE A 18 9.45 -22.98 -2.12
C ILE A 18 8.87 -21.93 -1.18
N ILE A 19 7.77 -21.26 -1.56
CA ILE A 19 7.13 -20.21 -0.76
C ILE A 19 5.67 -20.53 -0.46
N TYR A 20 5.23 -20.22 0.77
CA TYR A 20 3.82 -20.09 1.10
C TYR A 20 3.33 -18.75 0.60
N PHE A 21 2.43 -18.79 -0.35
CA PHE A 21 1.78 -17.62 -0.89
C PHE A 21 0.27 -17.84 -0.92
N ILE A 22 -0.44 -16.72 -0.91
CA ILE A 22 -1.85 -16.68 -1.21
C ILE A 22 -1.98 -16.87 -2.72
N ASP A 23 -2.64 -17.94 -3.15
CA ASP A 23 -2.93 -18.22 -4.56
C ASP A 23 -4.27 -17.55 -4.97
N PRO A 24 -4.25 -16.34 -5.58
CA PRO A 24 -5.45 -15.67 -6.04
C PRO A 24 -6.12 -16.32 -7.26
N THR A 25 -5.60 -17.41 -7.82
CA THR A 25 -6.16 -18.07 -9.02
C THR A 25 -7.67 -18.32 -8.90
N GLU A 26 -8.15 -18.83 -7.75
CA GLU A 26 -9.58 -19.11 -7.54
C GLU A 26 -10.45 -17.85 -7.41
N GLN A 27 -9.88 -16.73 -6.97
CA GLN A 27 -10.57 -15.47 -6.71
C GLN A 27 -10.32 -14.42 -7.80
N ASN A 28 -9.56 -14.77 -8.83
CA ASN A 28 -9.38 -13.95 -10.03
C ASN A 28 -10.59 -13.99 -10.96
N ALA A 29 -11.63 -14.79 -10.67
CA ALA A 29 -12.81 -14.89 -11.53
C ALA A 29 -13.47 -13.52 -11.83
N PRO A 30 -13.75 -12.63 -10.84
CA PRO A 30 -14.34 -11.33 -11.15
C PRO A 30 -13.39 -10.41 -11.93
N LEU A 31 -12.08 -10.48 -11.63
CA LEU A 31 -11.04 -9.73 -12.33
C LEU A 31 -10.93 -10.18 -13.80
N LEU A 32 -10.95 -11.49 -14.04
CA LEU A 32 -10.99 -12.09 -15.37
C LEU A 32 -12.27 -11.66 -16.10
N GLU A 33 -13.44 -11.72 -15.47
CA GLU A 33 -14.69 -11.29 -16.10
C GLU A 33 -14.67 -9.82 -16.52
N SER A 34 -14.13 -8.92 -15.68
CA SER A 34 -13.92 -7.51 -16.03
C SER A 34 -12.99 -7.36 -17.24
N ILE A 35 -11.90 -8.11 -17.31
CA ILE A 35 -11.00 -8.13 -18.48
C ILE A 35 -11.75 -8.58 -19.74
N HIS A 36 -12.59 -9.62 -19.64
CA HIS A 36 -13.38 -10.10 -20.78
C HIS A 36 -14.45 -9.09 -21.24
N ARG A 37 -14.92 -8.22 -20.35
CA ARG A 37 -15.83 -7.11 -20.69
C ARG A 37 -15.12 -5.89 -21.28
N GLY A 38 -13.78 -5.91 -21.35
CA GLY A 38 -12.99 -4.77 -21.83
C GLY A 38 -12.99 -3.59 -20.85
N GLU A 39 -13.21 -3.86 -19.56
CA GLU A 39 -13.20 -2.83 -18.53
C GLU A 39 -11.77 -2.36 -18.23
N PHE A 40 -11.65 -1.07 -17.96
CA PHE A 40 -10.47 -0.49 -17.34
C PHE A 40 -10.44 -0.94 -15.87
N ILE A 41 -9.37 -1.59 -15.43
CA ILE A 41 -9.26 -2.10 -14.04
C ILE A 41 -8.06 -1.49 -13.29
N ALA A 42 -8.30 -1.04 -12.05
CA ALA A 42 -7.26 -0.59 -11.12
C ALA A 42 -7.17 -1.55 -9.92
N LEU A 43 -5.99 -2.10 -9.68
CA LEU A 43 -5.69 -2.93 -8.52
C LEU A 43 -5.06 -2.07 -7.43
N TYR A 44 -5.76 -1.89 -6.32
CA TYR A 44 -5.38 -0.97 -5.26
C TYR A 44 -5.10 -1.71 -3.92
N GLY A 45 -4.16 -1.19 -3.13
CA GLY A 45 -3.84 -1.71 -1.78
C GLY A 45 -2.46 -1.31 -1.27
N SER A 46 -2.20 -1.52 0.02
CA SER A 46 -0.92 -1.18 0.68
C SER A 46 0.32 -1.83 0.03
N ARG A 47 1.53 -1.40 0.41
CA ARG A 47 2.76 -2.16 0.11
C ARG A 47 2.65 -3.57 0.70
N ALA A 48 3.27 -4.55 0.04
CA ALA A 48 3.24 -5.96 0.45
C ALA A 48 1.85 -6.64 0.46
N SER A 49 0.80 -5.99 -0.08
CA SER A 49 -0.53 -6.60 -0.23
C SER A 49 -0.58 -7.74 -1.25
N GLY A 50 0.45 -7.91 -2.09
CA GLY A 50 0.47 -8.97 -3.11
C GLY A 50 -0.15 -8.59 -4.46
N LYS A 51 -0.33 -7.29 -4.75
CA LYS A 51 -0.85 -6.80 -6.05
C LYS A 51 -0.09 -7.38 -7.24
N THR A 52 1.22 -7.19 -7.29
CA THR A 52 2.06 -7.69 -8.40
C THR A 52 2.01 -9.22 -8.48
N THR A 53 2.05 -9.94 -7.36
CA THR A 53 1.88 -11.41 -7.34
C THR A 53 0.56 -11.84 -7.97
N ARG A 54 -0.54 -11.15 -7.65
CA ARG A 54 -1.86 -11.42 -8.23
C ARG A 54 -1.90 -11.13 -9.72
N VAL A 55 -1.27 -10.04 -10.16
CA VAL A 55 -1.13 -9.71 -11.58
C VAL A 55 -0.34 -10.81 -12.29
N LEU A 56 0.84 -11.22 -11.80
CA LEU A 56 1.64 -12.29 -12.41
C LEU A 56 0.85 -13.61 -12.55
N GLN A 57 0.04 -13.97 -11.56
CA GLN A 57 -0.81 -15.15 -11.67
C GLN A 57 -1.97 -14.99 -12.65
N LEU A 58 -2.56 -13.80 -12.72
CA LEU A 58 -3.54 -13.47 -13.75
C LEU A 58 -2.91 -13.62 -15.14
N GLN A 59 -1.65 -13.21 -15.30
CA GLN A 59 -0.89 -13.43 -16.54
C GLN A 59 -0.76 -14.91 -16.84
N ASP A 60 -0.36 -15.74 -15.86
CA ASP A 60 -0.32 -17.19 -15.99
C ASP A 60 -1.70 -17.78 -16.34
N GLN A 61 -2.81 -17.29 -15.77
CA GLN A 61 -4.16 -17.77 -16.09
C GLN A 61 -4.62 -17.39 -17.49
N LEU A 62 -4.29 -16.18 -17.95
CA LEU A 62 -4.55 -15.73 -19.32
C LEU A 62 -3.69 -16.52 -20.33
N ASN A 63 -2.44 -16.82 -19.98
CA ASN A 63 -1.47 -17.57 -20.79
C ASN A 63 -1.64 -19.11 -20.71
N SER A 64 -2.30 -19.64 -19.68
CA SER A 64 -2.50 -21.09 -19.50
C SER A 64 -3.83 -21.59 -20.04
N LYS A 65 -4.80 -20.70 -20.32
CA LYS A 65 -5.96 -21.06 -21.15
C LYS A 65 -5.57 -21.48 -22.58
N THR A 66 -4.34 -21.22 -22.99
CA THR A 66 -3.69 -21.76 -24.20
C THR A 66 -3.04 -23.14 -24.02
N LEU A 67 -2.97 -23.70 -22.79
CA LEU A 67 -2.26 -24.97 -22.52
C LEU A 67 -2.98 -25.98 -21.59
N PHE A 68 -4.03 -25.59 -20.87
CA PHE A 68 -4.86 -26.49 -20.08
C PHE A 68 -6.32 -26.48 -20.53
N ALA A 69 -6.55 -26.95 -21.76
CA ALA A 69 -7.82 -27.57 -22.13
C ALA A 69 -7.99 -28.91 -21.41
N SER A 70 -8.01 -28.92 -20.08
CA SER A 70 -8.54 -30.02 -19.27
C SER A 70 -8.52 -29.62 -17.78
N LYS A 71 -9.72 -29.61 -17.20
CA LYS A 71 -10.04 -29.50 -15.77
C LYS A 71 -10.04 -28.09 -15.16
N ASN A 72 -10.94 -27.24 -15.68
CA ASN A 72 -11.98 -26.54 -14.90
C ASN A 72 -12.65 -25.54 -15.85
N VAL A 73 -13.53 -26.10 -16.70
CA VAL A 73 -14.37 -25.34 -17.60
C VAL A 73 -15.39 -24.59 -16.73
N ILE A 74 -15.29 -23.26 -16.70
CA ILE A 74 -16.44 -22.41 -16.40
C ILE A 74 -17.49 -22.75 -17.47
N LYS A 75 -18.47 -23.58 -17.12
CA LYS A 75 -19.59 -23.98 -17.99
C LYS A 75 -20.49 -22.76 -18.24
N LEU A 76 -20.13 -21.93 -19.21
CA LEU A 76 -21.07 -21.01 -19.85
C LEU A 76 -21.65 -21.72 -21.08
N ARG A 77 -22.78 -22.43 -20.87
CA ARG A 77 -23.61 -23.15 -21.86
C ARG A 77 -22.94 -24.37 -22.55
N PRO A 78 -23.73 -25.38 -23.00
CA PRO A 78 -23.20 -26.72 -23.30
C PRO A 78 -22.42 -26.89 -24.61
N SER A 79 -22.20 -25.84 -25.41
CA SER A 79 -21.77 -26.03 -26.80
C SER A 79 -20.89 -24.92 -27.38
N LEU A 80 -19.91 -24.40 -26.64
CA LEU A 80 -18.79 -23.67 -27.25
C LEU A 80 -17.62 -23.52 -26.26
N SER A 81 -16.51 -24.22 -26.48
CA SER A 81 -15.24 -23.94 -25.80
C SER A 81 -14.42 -23.03 -26.71
N VAL A 82 -14.41 -21.71 -26.43
CA VAL A 82 -13.55 -20.76 -27.14
C VAL A 82 -12.29 -20.56 -26.30
N VAL A 83 -11.15 -21.00 -26.82
CA VAL A 83 -9.84 -20.67 -26.28
C VAL A 83 -9.55 -19.22 -26.67
N LEU A 84 -9.81 -18.28 -25.76
CA LEU A 84 -9.43 -16.88 -25.94
C LEU A 84 -7.97 -16.73 -25.50
N SER A 85 -7.07 -16.61 -26.48
CA SER A 85 -5.70 -16.18 -26.24
C SER A 85 -5.66 -14.66 -26.32
N PHE A 86 -5.43 -13.99 -25.20
CA PHE A 86 -5.21 -12.55 -25.17
C PHE A 86 -3.70 -12.29 -25.29
N PRO A 87 -3.22 -11.55 -26.30
CA PRO A 87 -1.89 -10.99 -26.27
C PRO A 87 -1.76 -10.12 -25.02
N LEU A 88 -0.78 -10.45 -24.18
CA LEU A 88 -0.58 -9.85 -22.88
C LEU A 88 0.71 -9.04 -22.88
N TYR A 89 0.63 -7.81 -22.37
CA TYR A 89 1.76 -6.90 -22.25
C TYR A 89 1.90 -6.44 -20.82
N SER A 90 3.12 -6.34 -20.33
CA SER A 90 3.39 -5.71 -19.04
C SER A 90 4.45 -4.64 -19.20
N ALA A 91 4.25 -3.50 -18.56
CA ALA A 91 5.25 -2.47 -18.40
C ALA A 91 5.27 -2.02 -16.95
N THR A 92 6.46 -1.80 -16.41
CA THR A 92 6.63 -1.07 -15.16
C THR A 92 6.97 0.38 -15.48
N PHE A 93 6.31 1.32 -14.83
CA PHE A 93 6.71 2.72 -14.97
C PHE A 93 8.00 3.09 -14.23
N GLU A 94 8.57 2.18 -13.43
CA GLU A 94 9.86 2.38 -12.75
C GLU A 94 10.98 2.76 -13.72
N HIS A 95 10.92 2.22 -14.94
CA HIS A 95 11.91 2.43 -15.99
C HIS A 95 11.47 3.42 -17.06
N VAL A 96 10.36 4.13 -16.84
CA VAL A 96 9.79 5.09 -17.79
C VAL A 96 10.10 6.52 -17.33
N SER A 97 10.64 7.32 -18.24
CA SER A 97 10.96 8.72 -17.97
C SER A 97 9.70 9.58 -17.94
N MET A 98 9.45 10.25 -16.83
CA MET A 98 8.26 11.10 -16.64
C MET A 98 8.53 12.59 -16.93
N ASN A 99 9.72 12.94 -17.40
CA ASN A 99 10.21 14.32 -17.43
C ASN A 99 9.94 15.05 -18.75
N ASN A 100 9.78 14.29 -19.83
CA ASN A 100 9.73 14.81 -21.19
C ASN A 100 8.91 13.84 -22.03
N VAL A 101 8.05 14.38 -22.90
CA VAL A 101 7.11 13.61 -23.73
C VAL A 101 7.81 12.59 -24.63
N ASP A 102 8.88 13.00 -25.31
CA ASP A 102 9.62 12.14 -26.24
C ASP A 102 10.29 10.98 -25.48
N LEU A 103 10.96 11.30 -24.37
CA LEU A 103 11.59 10.28 -23.53
C LEU A 103 10.55 9.36 -22.89
N PHE A 104 9.39 9.88 -22.49
CA PHE A 104 8.29 9.09 -21.92
C PHE A 104 7.84 8.00 -22.89
N TRP A 105 7.40 8.38 -24.10
CA TRP A 105 6.90 7.42 -25.09
C TRP A 105 7.98 6.43 -25.52
N GLN A 106 9.22 6.90 -25.70
CA GLN A 106 10.34 6.05 -26.09
C GLN A 106 10.67 5.01 -25.01
N THR A 107 10.78 5.43 -23.74
CA THR A 107 11.10 4.52 -22.62
C THR A 107 9.97 3.56 -22.31
N LEU A 108 8.71 4.01 -22.46
CA LEU A 108 7.54 3.14 -22.37
C LEU A 108 7.55 2.07 -23.47
N GLY A 109 7.81 2.45 -24.72
CA GLY A 109 7.94 1.52 -25.83
C GLY A 109 9.05 0.48 -25.63
N MET A 110 10.21 0.93 -25.15
CA MET A 110 11.32 0.02 -24.80
C MET A 110 10.95 -0.96 -23.68
N THR A 111 10.22 -0.51 -22.66
CA THR A 111 9.78 -1.36 -21.55
C THR A 111 8.79 -2.42 -22.02
N LEU A 112 7.81 -2.03 -22.84
CA LEU A 112 6.85 -2.96 -23.45
C LEU A 112 7.54 -4.01 -24.33
N GLN A 113 8.53 -3.59 -25.12
CA GLN A 113 9.29 -4.49 -25.97
C GLN A 113 10.19 -5.44 -25.17
N HIS A 114 10.84 -4.94 -24.12
CA HIS A 114 11.69 -5.75 -23.24
C HIS A 114 10.91 -6.89 -22.57
N ASN A 115 9.67 -6.61 -22.16
CA ASN A 115 8.83 -7.57 -21.45
C ASN A 115 8.02 -8.50 -22.38
N ALA A 116 8.08 -8.27 -23.70
CA ALA A 116 7.40 -9.11 -24.70
C ALA A 116 8.21 -9.20 -26.02
N PRO A 117 9.47 -9.67 -26.00
CA PRO A 117 10.35 -9.65 -27.17
C PRO A 117 9.88 -10.57 -28.29
N GLU A 118 9.23 -11.69 -27.96
CA GLU A 118 8.61 -12.61 -28.92
C GLU A 118 7.50 -11.97 -29.78
N LEU A 119 6.85 -10.91 -29.31
CA LEU A 119 5.73 -10.26 -30.00
C LEU A 119 6.17 -9.08 -30.87
N PHE A 120 7.18 -8.32 -30.43
CA PHE A 120 7.61 -7.11 -31.12
C PHE A 120 8.92 -7.28 -31.92
N GLY A 121 9.62 -8.40 -31.77
CA GLY A 121 10.91 -8.63 -32.40
C GLY A 121 12.06 -7.89 -31.70
N PRO A 122 13.24 -7.80 -32.33
CA PRO A 122 14.45 -7.23 -31.72
C PRO A 122 14.27 -5.76 -31.31
N LEU A 123 14.93 -5.32 -30.21
CA LEU A 123 14.91 -4.00 -29.52
C LEU A 123 14.93 -2.70 -30.38
N LYS A 124 15.00 -2.78 -31.72
CA LYS A 124 15.00 -1.65 -32.65
C LYS A 124 13.70 -1.50 -33.48
N SER A 125 12.76 -2.43 -33.37
CA SER A 125 11.55 -2.47 -34.21
C SER A 125 10.37 -1.66 -33.66
N LEU A 126 10.17 -1.61 -32.34
CA LEU A 126 9.03 -0.92 -31.74
C LEU A 126 9.39 0.54 -31.43
N GLN A 127 9.04 1.45 -32.33
CA GLN A 127 9.27 2.89 -32.17
C GLN A 127 8.00 3.60 -31.73
N ILE A 128 7.63 3.47 -30.46
CA ILE A 128 6.59 4.29 -29.87
C ILE A 128 7.24 5.62 -29.46
N LYS A 129 7.00 6.70 -30.20
CA LYS A 129 7.53 8.04 -29.90
C LYS A 129 6.43 9.04 -29.53
N SER A 130 5.18 8.65 -29.68
CA SER A 130 4.02 9.48 -29.40
C SER A 130 2.81 8.63 -29.02
N ALA A 131 1.78 9.28 -28.48
CA ALA A 131 0.48 8.65 -28.23
C ALA A 131 -0.12 8.06 -29.51
N ASN A 132 0.08 8.71 -30.66
CA ASN A 132 -0.42 8.22 -31.95
C ASN A 132 0.30 6.93 -32.37
N ASP A 133 1.62 6.86 -32.16
CA ASP A 133 2.38 5.62 -32.42
C ASP A 133 1.93 4.48 -31.51
N PHE A 134 1.64 4.78 -30.25
CA PHE A 134 1.07 3.82 -29.31
C PHE A 134 -0.30 3.31 -29.80
N LEU A 135 -1.22 4.22 -30.15
CA LEU A 135 -2.54 3.86 -30.69
C LEU A 135 -2.43 3.03 -31.98
N ASN A 136 -1.52 3.39 -32.88
CA ASN A 136 -1.29 2.65 -34.13
C ASN A 136 -0.69 1.27 -33.87
N THR A 137 0.23 1.15 -32.91
CA THR A 137 0.84 -0.12 -32.50
C THR A 137 -0.21 -1.08 -31.97
N PHE A 138 -1.15 -0.59 -31.16
CA PHE A 138 -2.22 -1.40 -30.56
C PHE A 138 -3.53 -1.36 -31.35
N HIS A 139 -3.52 -0.84 -32.57
CA HIS A 139 -4.70 -0.78 -33.42
C HIS A 139 -5.17 -2.20 -33.78
N ARG A 140 -6.49 -2.42 -33.77
CA ARG A 140 -7.13 -3.74 -33.91
C ARG A 140 -6.67 -4.54 -35.14
N THR A 141 -6.35 -3.85 -36.23
CA THR A 141 -5.88 -4.45 -37.49
C THR A 141 -4.50 -5.08 -37.39
N GLN A 142 -3.63 -4.59 -36.49
CA GLN A 142 -2.30 -5.16 -36.25
C GLN A 142 -2.37 -6.51 -35.51
N TRP A 143 -3.46 -6.72 -34.75
CA TRP A 143 -3.60 -7.86 -33.83
C TRP A 143 -4.65 -8.88 -34.27
N LYS A 144 -4.98 -8.93 -35.57
CA LYS A 144 -5.98 -9.87 -36.13
C LYS A 144 -7.33 -9.85 -35.40
N SER A 145 -7.72 -8.70 -34.86
CA SER A 145 -8.93 -8.54 -34.03
C SER A 145 -8.97 -9.33 -32.72
N LEU A 146 -7.81 -9.77 -32.21
CA LEU A 146 -7.69 -10.28 -30.85
C LEU A 146 -7.80 -9.14 -29.85
N ASP A 147 -8.46 -9.42 -28.74
CA ASP A 147 -8.49 -8.52 -27.59
C ASP A 147 -7.13 -8.57 -26.88
N THR A 148 -6.59 -7.40 -26.56
CA THR A 148 -5.25 -7.21 -26.00
C THR A 148 -5.36 -6.69 -24.58
N VAL A 149 -4.57 -7.26 -23.66
CA VAL A 149 -4.51 -6.82 -22.25
C VAL A 149 -3.14 -6.19 -21.99
N ILE A 150 -3.12 -4.94 -21.55
CA ILE A 150 -1.90 -4.23 -21.14
C ILE A 150 -1.97 -3.99 -19.64
N LEU A 151 -0.93 -4.43 -18.94
CA LEU A 151 -0.78 -4.29 -17.50
C LEU A 151 0.32 -3.27 -17.21
N PHE A 152 -0.03 -2.27 -16.43
CA PHE A 152 0.93 -1.26 -15.95
C PHE A 152 1.18 -1.48 -14.46
N ASP A 153 2.39 -1.86 -14.11
CA ASP A 153 2.84 -1.82 -12.71
C ASP A 153 3.39 -0.42 -12.38
N GLU A 154 3.29 -0.05 -11.11
CA GLU A 154 3.65 1.28 -10.61
C GLU A 154 2.95 2.44 -11.35
N PHE A 155 1.68 2.24 -11.71
CA PHE A 155 0.85 3.24 -12.39
C PHE A 155 0.88 4.63 -11.72
N ASP A 156 1.02 4.66 -10.40
CA ASP A 156 1.16 5.86 -9.58
C ASP A 156 2.35 6.76 -9.98
N MET A 157 3.36 6.24 -10.68
CA MET A 157 4.47 7.06 -11.15
C MET A 157 4.05 8.14 -12.15
N LEU A 158 2.91 7.96 -12.84
CA LEU A 158 2.37 8.95 -13.76
C LEU A 158 2.01 10.27 -13.03
N TYR A 159 1.72 10.24 -11.73
CA TYR A 159 1.52 11.47 -10.94
C TYR A 159 2.77 12.34 -10.80
N ASN A 160 3.94 11.83 -11.18
CA ASN A 160 5.19 12.59 -11.23
C ASN A 160 5.51 13.15 -12.62
N ALA A 161 4.64 12.90 -13.60
CA ALA A 161 4.82 13.38 -14.94
C ALA A 161 4.64 14.90 -15.05
N THR A 162 5.36 15.51 -15.98
CA THR A 162 5.13 16.92 -16.32
C THR A 162 3.73 17.09 -16.91
N GLU A 163 3.20 18.32 -16.83
CA GLU A 163 1.90 18.64 -17.45
C GLU A 163 1.88 18.28 -18.94
N ASP A 164 3.00 18.45 -19.66
CA ASP A 164 3.13 18.06 -21.07
C ASP A 164 3.03 16.54 -21.29
N VAL A 165 3.63 15.73 -20.41
CA VAL A 165 3.55 14.25 -20.50
C VAL A 165 2.13 13.80 -20.21
N LEU A 166 1.51 14.34 -19.15
CA LEU A 166 0.10 14.09 -18.85
C LEU A 166 -0.78 14.53 -20.03
N ALA A 167 -0.49 15.70 -20.61
CA ALA A 167 -1.20 16.24 -21.77
C ALA A 167 -1.08 15.33 -23.00
N SER A 168 0.09 14.73 -23.21
CA SER A 168 0.29 13.78 -24.29
C SER A 168 -0.51 12.49 -24.10
N CYS A 169 -0.93 12.17 -22.86
CA CYS A 169 -1.79 11.04 -22.54
C CYS A 169 -3.30 11.38 -22.61
N LEU A 170 -3.69 12.66 -22.77
CA LEU A 170 -5.07 13.18 -22.58
C LEU A 170 -6.15 12.69 -23.55
N HIS A 171 -5.86 11.80 -24.49
CA HIS A 171 -6.93 11.01 -25.11
C HIS A 171 -7.61 10.04 -24.10
N LEU A 172 -7.03 9.90 -22.91
CA LEU A 172 -7.58 9.23 -21.75
C LEU A 172 -7.85 10.31 -20.68
N SER A 173 -9.08 10.83 -20.61
CA SER A 173 -9.42 11.92 -19.66
C SER A 173 -9.37 11.44 -18.20
N TYR A 174 -9.10 12.34 -17.23
CA TYR A 174 -9.21 12.06 -15.78
C TYR A 174 -10.54 11.35 -15.42
N ASP A 175 -11.64 11.78 -16.04
CA ASP A 175 -12.97 11.15 -15.98
C ASP A 175 -13.02 9.72 -16.52
N SER A 176 -12.22 9.41 -17.55
CA SER A 176 -12.05 8.04 -18.08
C SER A 176 -11.24 7.19 -17.09
N TRP A 177 -10.30 7.79 -16.37
CA TRP A 177 -9.57 7.11 -15.30
C TRP A 177 -10.46 6.90 -14.06
N GLN A 178 -11.36 7.80 -13.69
CA GLN A 178 -12.30 7.54 -12.57
C GLN A 178 -13.26 6.34 -12.80
N ARG A 179 -13.37 5.84 -14.04
CA ARG A 179 -14.21 4.67 -14.38
C ARG A 179 -13.53 3.32 -14.14
N PHE A 180 -12.33 3.27 -13.57
CA PHE A 180 -11.70 1.99 -13.24
C PHE A 180 -12.55 1.18 -12.26
N ALA A 181 -12.82 -0.08 -12.60
CA ALA A 181 -13.25 -1.04 -11.59
C ALA A 181 -12.11 -1.22 -10.57
N THR A 182 -12.35 -0.79 -9.32
CA THR A 182 -11.32 -0.84 -8.27
C THR A 182 -11.42 -2.15 -7.52
N PHE A 183 -10.34 -2.94 -7.53
CA PHE A 183 -10.22 -4.16 -6.74
C PHE A 183 -9.36 -3.89 -5.50
N LEU A 184 -9.98 -3.85 -4.32
CA LEU A 184 -9.31 -3.71 -3.03
C LEU A 184 -8.80 -5.07 -2.56
N LEU A 185 -7.48 -5.24 -2.57
CA LEU A 185 -6.87 -6.54 -2.28
C LEU A 185 -6.97 -6.93 -0.79
N GLU A 186 -6.95 -5.94 0.11
CA GLU A 186 -6.99 -6.13 1.56
C GLU A 186 -8.20 -6.94 2.02
N ASN A 187 -9.41 -6.58 1.59
CA ASN A 187 -10.64 -7.30 1.96
C ASN A 187 -10.61 -8.76 1.50
N MET A 188 -10.03 -9.04 0.33
CA MET A 188 -9.90 -10.40 -0.17
C MET A 188 -8.87 -11.20 0.64
N ILE A 189 -7.72 -10.60 1.02
CA ILE A 189 -6.66 -11.26 1.81
C ILE A 189 -7.22 -11.86 3.11
N LEU A 190 -8.12 -11.14 3.77
CA LEU A 190 -8.71 -11.56 5.05
C LEU A 190 -9.51 -12.86 4.96
N GLU A 191 -10.09 -13.15 3.80
CA GLU A 191 -10.91 -14.33 3.57
C GLU A 191 -10.09 -15.58 3.19
N TYR A 192 -8.78 -15.43 2.92
CA TYR A 192 -7.99 -16.58 2.49
C TYR A 192 -7.73 -17.58 3.62
N PRO A 193 -7.84 -18.90 3.34
CA PRO A 193 -7.52 -19.94 4.32
C PRO A 193 -6.12 -19.83 4.91
N THR A 194 -5.18 -19.32 4.12
CA THR A 194 -3.78 -19.11 4.52
C THR A 194 -3.65 -17.99 5.55
N PHE A 195 -4.34 -16.86 5.35
CA PHE A 195 -4.41 -15.77 6.34
C PHE A 195 -5.17 -16.19 7.59
N MET A 196 -6.31 -16.87 7.42
CA MET A 196 -7.09 -17.42 8.53
C MET A 196 -6.26 -18.38 9.39
N ARG A 197 -5.51 -19.30 8.77
CA ARG A 197 -4.58 -20.19 9.50
C ARG A 197 -3.50 -19.42 10.25
N MET A 198 -2.91 -18.39 9.65
CA MET A 198 -1.94 -17.54 10.36
C MET A 198 -2.59 -16.90 11.58
N LYS A 199 -3.77 -16.30 11.44
CA LYS A 199 -4.53 -15.72 12.55
C LYS A 199 -4.80 -16.76 13.65
N ASP A 200 -5.26 -17.96 13.28
CA ASP A 200 -5.55 -19.04 14.23
C ASP A 200 -4.30 -19.51 14.99
N VAL A 201 -3.14 -19.57 14.30
CA VAL A 201 -1.85 -19.88 14.93
C VAL A 201 -1.48 -18.80 15.94
N LEU A 202 -1.66 -17.52 15.61
CA LEU A 202 -1.28 -16.40 16.50
C LEU A 202 -2.22 -16.27 17.70
N LEU A 203 -3.50 -16.59 17.53
CA LEU A 203 -4.51 -16.59 18.60
C LEU A 203 -4.47 -17.86 19.48
N ASN A 204 -3.65 -18.85 19.12
CA ASN A 204 -3.51 -20.07 19.89
C ASN A 204 -2.84 -19.81 21.25
N GLU A 205 -3.29 -20.50 22.30
CA GLU A 205 -2.73 -20.39 23.66
C GLU A 205 -1.23 -20.74 23.73
N ASN A 206 -0.74 -21.61 22.83
CA ASN A 206 0.68 -21.97 22.76
C ASN A 206 1.56 -20.84 22.17
N SER A 207 0.97 -19.82 21.55
CA SER A 207 1.68 -18.73 20.89
C SER A 207 1.87 -17.52 21.80
N VAL A 208 1.42 -17.56 23.06
CA VAL A 208 1.39 -16.41 23.98
C VAL A 208 2.77 -15.76 24.13
N ASP A 209 3.84 -16.52 24.31
CA ASP A 209 5.17 -15.95 24.50
C ASP A 209 5.76 -15.38 23.22
N ALA A 210 5.45 -15.98 22.07
CA ALA A 210 5.78 -15.42 20.77
C ALA A 210 5.02 -14.10 20.52
N MET A 211 3.74 -14.04 20.91
CA MET A 211 2.94 -12.82 20.78
C MET A 211 3.36 -11.73 21.76
N LYS A 212 3.83 -12.08 22.96
CA LYS A 212 4.46 -11.11 23.88
C LYS A 212 5.72 -10.50 23.25
N LEU A 213 6.59 -11.34 22.66
CA LEU A 213 7.76 -10.87 21.93
C LEU A 213 7.36 -9.96 20.76
N PHE A 214 6.37 -10.37 19.96
CA PHE A 214 5.87 -9.57 18.84
C PHE A 214 5.41 -8.19 19.32
N ARG A 215 4.59 -8.14 20.37
CA ARG A 215 4.08 -6.89 20.95
C ARG A 215 5.18 -5.99 21.52
N SER A 216 6.16 -6.56 22.23
CA SER A 216 7.19 -5.77 22.91
C SER A 216 8.31 -5.29 21.98
N ASP A 217 8.66 -6.10 20.97
CA ASP A 217 9.89 -5.85 20.22
C ASP A 217 9.59 -5.32 18.80
N PHE A 218 8.45 -5.68 18.21
CA PHE A 218 8.16 -5.45 16.80
C PHE A 218 6.97 -4.51 16.55
N LEU A 219 5.91 -4.57 17.36
CA LEU A 219 4.67 -3.83 17.09
C LEU A 219 4.88 -2.31 16.93
N ALA A 220 5.80 -1.76 17.72
CA ALA A 220 6.17 -0.34 17.71
C ALA A 220 7.33 0.02 16.77
N ASN A 221 7.99 -0.97 16.17
CA ASN A 221 9.20 -0.79 15.37
C ASN A 221 9.18 -1.62 14.09
N PHE A 222 8.94 -0.94 12.96
CA PHE A 222 8.90 -1.56 11.64
C PHE A 222 10.28 -1.83 11.03
N ASP A 223 11.36 -1.34 11.68
CA ASP A 223 12.74 -1.59 11.26
C ASP A 223 13.19 -3.03 11.63
N SER A 224 14.40 -3.39 11.21
CA SER A 224 15.01 -4.66 11.65
C SER A 224 15.41 -4.58 13.13
N VAL A 225 14.92 -5.52 13.93
CA VAL A 225 15.13 -5.64 15.37
C VAL A 225 16.05 -6.82 15.65
N LEU A 226 17.11 -6.58 16.44
CA LEU A 226 17.98 -7.63 16.93
C LEU A 226 17.30 -8.39 18.08
N VAL A 227 17.10 -9.69 17.91
CA VAL A 227 16.49 -10.55 18.92
C VAL A 227 17.58 -11.29 19.71
N THR A 228 17.48 -11.22 21.04
CA THR A 228 18.38 -11.93 21.95
C THR A 228 18.33 -13.44 21.72
N GLU A 229 19.48 -14.12 21.88
CA GLU A 229 19.61 -15.56 21.56
C GLU A 229 18.52 -16.44 22.20
N ASN A 230 18.21 -16.20 23.48
CA ASN A 230 17.18 -16.92 24.23
C ASN A 230 15.75 -16.74 23.68
N LYS A 231 15.48 -15.70 22.89
CA LYS A 231 14.18 -15.43 22.25
C LYS A 231 14.16 -15.75 20.75
N ARG A 232 15.29 -16.14 20.14
CA ARG A 232 15.38 -16.42 18.70
C ARG A 232 14.39 -17.50 18.23
N ASN A 233 14.14 -18.52 19.04
CA ASN A 233 13.16 -19.57 18.70
C ASN A 233 11.74 -19.02 18.54
N LEU A 234 11.36 -18.01 19.35
CA LEU A 234 10.06 -17.34 19.25
C LEU A 234 9.99 -16.48 17.98
N ALA A 235 11.08 -15.77 17.64
CA ALA A 235 11.15 -15.02 16.39
C ALA A 235 11.06 -15.93 15.16
N TRP A 236 11.74 -17.08 15.17
CA TRP A 236 11.63 -18.09 14.11
C TRP A 236 10.24 -18.71 14.02
N PHE A 237 9.55 -18.90 15.16
CA PHE A 237 8.16 -19.31 15.17
C PHE A 237 7.27 -18.28 14.46
N LEU A 238 7.42 -16.98 14.78
CA LEU A 238 6.68 -15.90 14.10
C LEU A 238 7.05 -15.79 12.62
N THR A 239 8.29 -16.07 12.24
CA THR A 239 8.70 -16.19 10.84
C THR A 239 8.02 -17.36 10.14
N ALA A 240 7.92 -18.52 10.80
CA ALA A 240 7.21 -19.68 10.28
C ALA A 240 5.69 -19.47 10.20
N ALA A 241 5.14 -18.58 11.03
CA ALA A 241 3.74 -18.14 10.96
C ALA A 241 3.50 -17.08 9.87
N GLY A 242 4.55 -16.47 9.32
CA GLY A 242 4.47 -15.45 8.28
C GLY A 242 4.40 -14.01 8.80
N VAL A 243 4.58 -13.78 10.10
CA VAL A 243 4.51 -12.45 10.74
C VAL A 243 5.83 -11.69 10.68
N LEU A 244 6.96 -12.41 10.80
CA LEU A 244 8.29 -11.83 10.71
C LEU A 244 9.04 -12.36 9.50
N VAL A 245 10.04 -11.63 9.04
CA VAL A 245 11.08 -12.12 8.13
C VAL A 245 12.46 -11.87 8.73
N PRO A 246 13.45 -12.74 8.47
CA PRO A 246 14.83 -12.48 8.86
C PRO A 246 15.33 -11.17 8.22
N GLY A 247 16.10 -10.40 8.99
CA GLY A 247 16.82 -9.23 8.49
C GLY A 247 18.15 -9.62 7.84
N ASP A 248 18.90 -8.61 7.42
CA ASP A 248 20.17 -8.80 6.68
C ASP A 248 21.30 -9.30 7.59
N ASN A 249 21.22 -9.02 8.89
CA ASN A 249 22.21 -9.41 9.89
C ASN A 249 21.72 -10.60 10.71
N ASP A 250 22.65 -11.48 11.14
CA ASP A 250 22.30 -12.62 11.98
C ASP A 250 21.55 -12.20 13.26
N GLY A 251 20.49 -12.94 13.58
CA GLY A 251 19.64 -12.67 14.73
C GLY A 251 18.75 -11.44 14.61
N THR A 252 18.74 -10.73 13.48
CA THR A 252 17.80 -9.63 13.24
C THR A 252 16.56 -10.12 12.49
N PHE A 253 15.42 -9.54 12.81
CA PHE A 253 14.13 -9.84 12.22
C PHE A 253 13.37 -8.53 11.98
N LYS A 254 12.47 -8.50 11.01
CA LYS A 254 11.58 -7.36 10.76
C LYS A 254 10.17 -7.85 10.51
N ILE A 255 9.18 -6.98 10.69
CA ILE A 255 7.80 -7.34 10.38
C ILE A 255 7.68 -7.57 8.87
N SER A 256 6.99 -8.66 8.53
CA SER A 256 6.82 -9.14 7.18
C SER A 256 5.93 -8.16 6.38
N SER A 257 4.77 -7.79 6.94
CA SER A 257 3.88 -6.71 6.50
C SER A 257 3.24 -6.08 7.74
N PRO A 258 3.63 -4.85 8.13
CA PRO A 258 3.25 -4.29 9.41
C PRO A 258 1.74 -4.23 9.61
N LEU A 259 0.97 -3.92 8.58
CA LEU A 259 -0.37 -3.38 8.77
C LEU A 259 -1.47 -4.45 8.71
N GLN A 260 -1.35 -5.50 7.92
CA GLN A 260 -2.53 -6.35 7.66
C GLN A 260 -2.88 -7.37 8.75
N VAL A 261 -1.93 -7.78 9.60
CA VAL A 261 -2.18 -8.82 10.63
C VAL A 261 -2.54 -8.20 11.99
N ILE A 262 -1.99 -7.03 12.28
CA ILE A 262 -2.06 -6.38 13.58
C ILE A 262 -3.53 -6.14 14.06
N PRO A 263 -4.45 -5.56 13.26
CA PRO A 263 -5.84 -5.34 13.68
C PRO A 263 -6.54 -6.62 14.11
N HIS A 264 -6.31 -7.73 13.40
CA HIS A 264 -7.02 -8.99 13.58
C HIS A 264 -6.52 -9.83 14.75
N VAL A 265 -5.31 -9.55 15.26
CA VAL A 265 -4.76 -10.24 16.44
C VAL A 265 -4.95 -9.40 17.71
N PHE A 266 -5.05 -8.08 17.57
CA PHE A 266 -5.21 -7.14 18.68
C PHE A 266 -6.49 -6.31 18.47
N LEU A 267 -7.62 -6.85 18.90
CA LEU A 267 -8.97 -6.35 18.60
C LEU A 267 -9.44 -5.14 19.43
N THR A 268 -8.53 -4.44 20.13
CA THR A 268 -8.91 -3.30 20.98
C THR A 268 -9.49 -2.17 20.13
N SER A 269 -10.68 -1.70 20.50
CA SER A 269 -11.36 -0.52 19.95
C SER A 269 -12.05 0.28 21.04
N PRO A 270 -12.39 1.57 20.79
CA PRO A 270 -13.34 2.29 21.63
C PRO A 270 -14.68 1.55 21.72
N LYS A 271 -15.35 1.69 22.86
CA LYS A 271 -16.68 1.09 23.14
C LYS A 271 -17.81 2.12 23.06
N VAL A 272 -17.62 3.14 22.24
CA VAL A 272 -18.57 4.22 21.99
C VAL A 272 -18.92 4.23 20.51
N ASP A 273 -20.06 4.83 20.17
CA ASP A 273 -20.47 5.00 18.79
C ASP A 273 -19.46 5.85 18.02
N VAL A 274 -19.31 5.54 16.73
CA VAL A 274 -18.43 6.30 15.83
C VAL A 274 -18.98 7.74 15.73
N PRO A 275 -18.17 8.77 16.02
CA PRO A 275 -18.63 10.15 16.02
C PRO A 275 -18.74 10.69 14.58
N TYR A 276 -19.87 11.31 14.29
CA TYR A 276 -20.17 11.97 13.02
C TYR A 276 -20.64 13.40 13.29
N HIS A 277 -20.31 14.32 12.38
CA HIS A 277 -20.84 15.67 12.41
C HIS A 277 -22.36 15.64 12.18
N PRO A 278 -23.19 16.18 13.10
CA PRO A 278 -24.65 16.08 13.00
C PRO A 278 -25.24 16.77 11.77
N SER A 279 -24.57 17.81 11.25
CA SER A 279 -25.04 18.62 10.13
C SER A 279 -24.72 18.01 8.76
N THR A 280 -23.54 17.39 8.62
CA THR A 280 -23.03 16.88 7.35
C THR A 280 -23.12 15.35 7.25
N GLY A 281 -23.24 14.64 8.37
CA GLY A 281 -23.14 13.18 8.43
C GLY A 281 -21.74 12.64 8.11
N THR A 282 -20.73 13.52 8.03
CA THR A 282 -19.33 13.14 7.78
C THR A 282 -18.63 12.72 9.07
N LEU A 283 -17.56 11.94 8.95
CA LEU A 283 -16.80 11.44 10.10
C LEU A 283 -16.17 12.61 10.86
N ASP A 284 -16.39 12.71 12.17
CA ASP A 284 -15.74 13.72 13.00
C ASP A 284 -14.37 13.19 13.46
N ILE A 285 -13.35 13.43 12.64
CA ILE A 285 -12.02 12.86 12.85
C ILE A 285 -11.35 13.35 14.15
N PHE A 286 -11.64 14.57 14.60
CA PHE A 286 -11.10 15.08 15.85
C PHE A 286 -11.67 14.32 17.05
N GLU A 287 -12.98 14.08 17.07
CA GLU A 287 -13.60 13.25 18.11
C GLU A 287 -13.18 11.78 17.99
N VAL A 288 -13.01 11.24 16.76
CA VAL A 288 -12.44 9.89 16.55
C VAL A 288 -11.08 9.78 17.23
N LEU A 289 -10.15 10.72 16.94
CA LEU A 289 -8.79 10.71 17.50
C LEU A 289 -8.81 10.71 19.04
N LYS A 290 -9.66 11.54 19.65
CA LYS A 290 -9.83 11.56 21.12
C LYS A 290 -10.25 10.22 21.69
N GLN A 291 -11.17 9.51 21.04
CA GLN A 291 -11.60 8.19 21.53
C GLN A 291 -10.54 7.12 21.31
N VAL A 292 -9.86 7.14 20.16
CA VAL A 292 -8.81 6.18 19.82
C VAL A 292 -7.63 6.26 20.80
N ILE A 293 -7.15 7.47 21.10
CA ILE A 293 -6.00 7.68 22.01
C ILE A 293 -6.26 7.11 23.40
N ARG A 294 -7.52 7.15 23.87
CA ARG A 294 -7.90 6.64 25.21
C ARG A 294 -7.74 5.14 25.36
N VAL A 295 -7.71 4.39 24.26
CA VAL A 295 -7.59 2.93 24.26
C VAL A 295 -6.23 2.44 23.77
N PHE A 296 -5.25 3.34 23.65
CA PHE A 296 -3.87 2.99 23.35
C PHE A 296 -3.30 1.99 24.35
N ASP A 297 -2.55 1.04 23.80
CA ASP A 297 -1.91 0.00 24.55
C ASP A 297 -0.68 0.53 25.31
N ARG A 298 -0.84 0.64 26.63
CA ARG A 298 0.21 1.15 27.53
C ARG A 298 1.48 0.32 27.49
N GLU A 299 1.37 -0.99 27.29
CA GLU A 299 2.55 -1.88 27.28
C GLU A 299 3.31 -1.73 25.97
N THR A 300 2.60 -1.58 24.85
CA THR A 300 3.20 -1.25 23.56
C THR A 300 3.95 0.08 23.63
N ILE A 301 3.33 1.13 24.19
CA ILE A 301 3.97 2.45 24.31
C ILE A 301 5.23 2.41 25.18
N LYS A 302 5.22 1.61 26.26
CA LYS A 302 6.36 1.48 27.19
C LYS A 302 7.46 0.54 26.71
N SER A 303 7.28 -0.11 25.57
CA SER A 303 8.24 -1.10 25.07
C SER A 303 9.61 -0.50 24.79
N CYS A 304 10.67 -1.29 24.89
CA CYS A 304 12.04 -0.78 24.73
C CYS A 304 12.32 -0.20 23.34
N ASN A 305 11.62 -0.68 22.31
CA ASN A 305 11.78 -0.24 20.92
C ASN A 305 10.83 0.88 20.51
N SER A 306 10.01 1.35 21.46
CA SER A 306 9.04 2.43 21.25
C SER A 306 9.66 3.83 21.31
N PHE A 307 10.94 3.97 21.65
CA PHE A 307 11.53 5.28 21.95
C PHE A 307 12.51 5.77 20.87
N LYS A 308 12.48 7.09 20.62
CA LYS A 308 13.54 7.85 19.93
C LYS A 308 14.12 8.91 20.86
N LEU A 309 15.27 9.48 20.49
CA LEU A 309 15.83 10.63 21.20
C LEU A 309 15.17 11.91 20.67
N ALA A 310 14.59 12.70 21.58
CA ALA A 310 13.98 13.98 21.28
C ALA A 310 15.05 15.04 20.98
N ARG A 311 14.87 15.79 19.89
CA ARG A 311 15.74 16.93 19.52
C ARG A 311 15.25 18.27 20.07
N VAL A 312 14.24 18.23 20.92
CA VAL A 312 13.59 19.38 21.57
C VAL A 312 13.69 19.23 23.09
N LEU A 313 13.37 20.30 23.81
CA LEU A 313 13.41 20.30 25.27
C LEU A 313 12.26 19.46 25.84
N VAL A 314 12.61 18.44 26.62
CA VAL A 314 11.66 17.57 27.32
C VAL A 314 12.15 17.41 28.75
N SER A 315 11.37 17.84 29.74
CA SER A 315 11.76 17.80 31.16
C SER A 315 13.14 18.43 31.40
N ASN A 316 13.34 19.64 30.89
CA ASN A 316 14.57 20.45 30.95
C ASN A 316 15.83 19.80 30.34
N SER A 317 15.68 18.84 29.42
CA SER A 317 16.83 18.21 28.75
C SER A 317 16.53 17.91 27.28
N TYR A 318 17.56 18.07 26.45
CA TYR A 318 17.60 17.50 25.10
C TYR A 318 17.89 15.99 25.18
N ASP A 319 17.70 15.29 24.06
CA ASP A 319 18.01 13.86 23.88
C ASP A 319 17.33 12.93 24.90
N ARG A 320 16.17 13.33 25.42
CA ARG A 320 15.32 12.44 26.22
C ARG A 320 14.68 11.39 25.34
N LYS A 321 14.53 10.18 25.88
CA LYS A 321 13.74 9.12 25.27
C LYS A 321 12.26 9.51 25.28
N VAL A 322 11.67 9.61 24.09
CA VAL A 322 10.24 9.87 23.88
C VAL A 322 9.66 8.84 22.92
N PRO A 323 8.36 8.53 23.00
CA PRO A 323 7.76 7.61 22.03
C PRO A 323 8.00 8.09 20.60
N ARG A 324 8.33 7.15 19.72
CA ARG A 324 8.55 7.40 18.29
C ARG A 324 7.24 7.32 17.51
N GLU A 325 7.26 7.88 16.31
CA GLU A 325 6.08 8.02 15.44
C GLU A 325 5.42 6.70 15.09
N SER A 326 6.21 5.66 14.80
CA SER A 326 5.71 4.32 14.45
C SER A 326 4.88 3.66 15.56
N VAL A 327 5.03 4.10 16.82
CA VAL A 327 4.15 3.66 17.93
C VAL A 327 2.74 4.16 17.72
N TYR A 328 2.60 5.46 17.40
CA TYR A 328 1.32 6.10 17.19
C TYR A 328 0.69 5.63 15.88
N ASP A 329 1.49 5.46 14.82
CA ASP A 329 1.06 4.89 13.55
C ASP A 329 0.44 3.49 13.73
N ALA A 330 1.18 2.58 14.38
CA ALA A 330 0.70 1.22 14.63
C ALA A 330 -0.58 1.20 15.47
N GLU A 331 -0.66 2.00 16.53
CA GLU A 331 -1.83 2.03 17.41
C GLU A 331 -3.05 2.68 16.75
N LEU A 332 -2.88 3.84 16.10
CA LEU A 332 -3.96 4.49 15.36
C LEU A 332 -4.51 3.58 14.27
N TYR A 333 -3.63 3.05 13.42
CA TYR A 333 -4.02 2.15 12.33
C TYR A 333 -4.82 0.97 12.87
N ARG A 334 -4.27 0.24 13.85
CA ARG A 334 -4.87 -0.97 14.42
C ARG A 334 -6.25 -0.70 15.02
N ILE A 335 -6.37 0.36 15.82
CA ILE A 335 -7.59 0.68 16.55
C ILE A 335 -8.66 1.19 15.59
N MET A 336 -8.29 2.06 14.64
CA MET A 336 -9.21 2.57 13.63
C MET A 336 -9.69 1.48 12.69
N SER A 337 -8.82 0.58 12.22
CA SER A 337 -9.22 -0.58 11.40
C SER A 337 -10.24 -1.48 12.11
N ASN A 338 -10.13 -1.62 13.43
CA ASN A 338 -11.08 -2.40 14.22
C ASN A 338 -12.40 -1.66 14.50
N TRP A 339 -12.35 -0.33 14.65
CA TRP A 339 -13.50 0.46 15.08
C TRP A 339 -14.33 1.01 13.92
N LEU A 340 -13.66 1.51 12.88
CA LEU A 340 -14.26 2.19 11.74
C LEU A 340 -14.62 1.21 10.62
N GLY A 341 -15.26 0.08 10.94
CA GLY A 341 -15.46 -1.04 9.99
C GLY A 341 -16.24 -0.75 8.70
N ARG A 342 -16.79 0.47 8.54
CA ARG A 342 -17.40 0.95 7.28
C ARG A 342 -16.41 1.67 6.36
N PHE A 343 -15.27 2.09 6.91
CA PHE A 343 -14.20 2.78 6.22
C PHE A 343 -13.06 1.82 5.91
N THR A 344 -12.40 2.06 4.79
CA THR A 344 -11.12 1.45 4.45
C THR A 344 -10.01 2.28 5.11
N ILE A 345 -9.20 1.64 5.95
CA ILE A 345 -8.07 2.26 6.63
C ILE A 345 -6.79 1.73 6.00
N THR A 346 -6.07 2.59 5.28
CA THR A 346 -4.80 2.26 4.64
C THR A 346 -3.66 2.94 5.39
N GLY A 347 -2.72 2.18 5.95
CA GLY A 347 -1.50 2.73 6.53
C GLY A 347 -0.37 2.80 5.51
N GLN A 348 0.57 3.73 5.71
CA GLN A 348 1.74 3.99 4.86
C GLN A 348 1.36 4.10 3.37
N TRP A 349 0.41 4.99 3.09
CA TRP A 349 -0.01 5.26 1.72
C TRP A 349 1.11 5.95 0.96
N HIS A 350 1.73 5.24 0.01
CA HIS A 350 2.86 5.78 -0.74
C HIS A 350 2.48 6.98 -1.59
N LEU A 351 3.26 8.05 -1.44
CA LEU A 351 3.23 9.23 -2.27
C LEU A 351 4.61 9.41 -2.90
N LYS A 352 4.71 9.15 -4.20
CA LYS A 352 5.97 9.40 -4.90
C LYS A 352 6.13 10.92 -5.12
N TYR A 353 7.27 11.45 -4.69
CA TYR A 353 7.65 12.87 -4.77
C TYR A 353 8.96 13.05 -5.54
N ARG A 354 9.13 14.19 -6.20
CA ARG A 354 10.40 14.62 -6.78
C ARG A 354 10.88 15.89 -6.05
N ALA A 355 11.88 15.76 -5.19
CA ALA A 355 12.84 16.84 -4.98
C ALA A 355 14.21 16.33 -5.40
N SER A 356 14.86 17.08 -6.31
CA SER A 356 16.30 17.04 -6.60
C SER A 356 16.98 15.67 -6.54
N GLU A 357 17.21 15.03 -7.70
CA GLU A 357 18.10 13.86 -7.95
C GLU A 357 18.07 12.64 -6.99
N HIS A 358 17.25 12.66 -5.94
CA HIS A 358 17.14 11.62 -4.93
C HIS A 358 15.66 11.25 -4.74
N ILE A 359 15.33 10.03 -5.16
CA ILE A 359 14.01 9.43 -4.92
C ILE A 359 13.94 9.04 -3.44
N SER A 360 13.22 9.83 -2.65
CA SER A 360 12.81 9.42 -1.30
C SER A 360 11.40 8.85 -1.39
N ASN A 361 11.23 7.59 -0.98
CA ASN A 361 9.92 6.97 -0.85
C ASN A 361 9.18 7.67 0.29
N LYS A 362 8.31 8.63 -0.02
CA LYS A 362 7.46 9.31 0.95
C LYS A 362 6.10 8.62 1.00
N TYR A 363 5.42 8.70 2.12
CA TYR A 363 4.09 8.14 2.32
C TYR A 363 3.29 9.06 3.25
N VAL A 364 1.96 9.02 3.13
CA VAL A 364 1.03 9.48 4.18
C VAL A 364 0.90 8.34 5.18
N ASP A 365 0.90 8.65 6.47
CA ASP A 365 0.87 7.63 7.50
C ASP A 365 -0.44 6.86 7.50
N ILE A 366 -1.61 7.52 7.49
CA ILE A 366 -2.91 6.85 7.46
C ILE A 366 -3.88 7.56 6.51
N VAL A 367 -4.57 6.79 5.66
CA VAL A 367 -5.68 7.26 4.81
C VAL A 367 -6.95 6.52 5.20
N ILE A 368 -8.03 7.27 5.40
CA ILE A 368 -9.36 6.80 5.73
C ILE A 368 -10.27 7.14 4.54
N SER A 369 -10.89 6.13 3.94
CA SER A 369 -11.78 6.33 2.79
C SER A 369 -13.01 5.45 2.86
N GLN A 370 -14.11 5.95 2.33
CA GLN A 370 -15.33 5.18 2.11
C GLN A 370 -16.03 5.75 0.87
N PRO A 371 -16.66 4.91 0.02
CA PRO A 371 -17.50 5.42 -1.07
C PRO A 371 -18.52 6.43 -0.53
N ASP A 372 -18.69 7.54 -1.24
CA ASP A 372 -19.62 8.64 -0.92
C ASP A 372 -19.31 9.42 0.37
N HIS A 373 -18.11 9.26 0.94
CA HIS A 373 -17.62 10.05 2.08
C HIS A 373 -16.30 10.76 1.75
N PRO A 374 -15.99 11.87 2.45
CA PRO A 374 -14.70 12.54 2.35
C PRO A 374 -13.54 11.58 2.64
N THR A 375 -12.51 11.61 1.79
CA THR A 375 -11.24 10.93 2.02
C THR A 375 -10.39 11.76 2.97
N ILE A 376 -9.95 11.14 4.07
CA ILE A 376 -9.18 11.81 5.12
C ILE A 376 -7.76 11.27 5.12
N ALA A 377 -6.78 12.15 5.09
CA ALA A 377 -5.36 11.84 5.21
C ALA A 377 -4.82 12.32 6.57
N LEU A 378 -4.11 11.43 7.29
CA LEU A 378 -3.45 11.74 8.54
C LEU A 378 -1.93 11.64 8.36
N GLU A 379 -1.24 12.70 8.75
CA GLU A 379 0.22 12.75 8.84
C GLU A 379 0.59 12.88 10.32
N LEU A 380 1.37 11.94 10.81
CA LEU A 380 1.69 11.79 12.21
C LEU A 380 3.07 12.37 12.47
N LEU A 381 3.24 13.04 13.60
CA LEU A 381 4.54 13.42 14.11
C LEU A 381 4.65 13.06 15.59
N ALA A 382 5.84 12.65 16.00
CA ALA A 382 6.15 12.42 17.42
C ALA A 382 7.23 13.39 17.92
N THR A 383 6.91 14.29 18.85
CA THR A 383 7.87 15.21 19.51
C THR A 383 8.84 15.86 18.51
N ALA A 384 8.28 16.35 17.41
CA ALA A 384 8.98 16.99 16.32
C ALA A 384 9.45 18.41 16.68
N THR A 385 10.52 18.83 16.02
CA THR A 385 11.03 20.20 16.01
C THR A 385 10.11 21.12 15.17
N LYS A 386 10.19 22.45 15.40
CA LYS A 386 9.49 23.44 14.57
C LYS A 386 9.85 23.32 13.08
N LYS A 387 11.11 22.94 12.78
CA LYS A 387 11.57 22.69 11.41
C LYS A 387 10.85 21.50 10.78
N GLU A 388 10.80 20.37 11.48
CA GLU A 388 10.12 19.15 11.01
C GLU A 388 8.61 19.41 10.81
N LEU A 389 7.95 20.09 11.75
CA LEU A 389 6.54 20.47 11.59
C LEU A 389 6.30 21.32 10.34
N LYS A 390 7.13 22.34 10.11
CA LYS A 390 7.02 23.18 8.92
C LYS A 390 7.16 22.36 7.63
N GLU A 391 8.16 21.47 7.57
CA GLU A 391 8.38 20.58 6.43
C GLU A 391 7.17 19.65 6.19
N HIS A 392 6.55 19.14 7.26
CA HIS A 392 5.36 18.30 7.15
C HIS A 392 4.11 19.09 6.75
N TYR A 393 3.93 20.33 7.21
CA TYR A 393 2.81 21.20 6.78
C TYR A 393 2.89 21.50 5.28
N GLU A 394 4.08 21.82 4.78
CA GLU A 394 4.30 22.04 3.35
C GLU A 394 4.08 20.75 2.55
N ARG A 395 4.52 19.61 3.10
CA ARG A 395 4.35 18.31 2.46
C ARG A 395 2.89 17.87 2.40
N ALA A 396 2.14 17.97 3.49
CA ALA A 396 0.73 17.60 3.55
C ALA A 396 -0.10 18.30 2.45
N LEU A 397 0.18 19.58 2.19
CA LEU A 397 -0.45 20.34 1.09
C LEU A 397 0.04 19.97 -0.31
N LEU A 398 1.22 19.35 -0.44
CA LEU A 398 1.68 18.76 -1.71
C LEU A 398 1.02 17.40 -1.95
N CYS A 399 0.64 16.69 -0.89
CA CYS A 399 -0.07 15.42 -0.96
C CYS A 399 -1.46 15.61 -1.54
N ASP A 400 -2.18 16.67 -1.16
CA ASP A 400 -3.50 17.07 -1.67
C ASP A 400 -3.58 17.15 -3.22
N LYS A 401 -2.46 17.48 -3.89
CA LYS A 401 -2.40 17.52 -5.36
C LYS A 401 -2.30 16.13 -6.04
N LYS A 402 -1.99 15.07 -5.28
CA LYS A 402 -1.65 13.73 -5.80
C LYS A 402 -2.42 12.59 -5.14
N LEU A 403 -2.93 12.83 -3.94
CA LEU A 403 -3.94 12.06 -3.25
C LEU A 403 -5.15 12.98 -3.12
N PRO A 404 -6.30 12.67 -3.74
CA PRO A 404 -7.52 13.47 -3.62
C PRO A 404 -8.12 13.27 -2.22
N ALA A 405 -7.44 13.75 -1.18
CA ALA A 405 -7.94 13.76 0.18
C ALA A 405 -8.73 15.06 0.40
N ASP A 406 -10.01 14.92 0.73
CA ASP A 406 -10.89 16.05 1.04
C ASP A 406 -10.49 16.76 2.35
N GLU A 407 -9.85 16.03 3.26
CA GLU A 407 -9.32 16.57 4.51
C GLU A 407 -7.91 16.03 4.80
N THR A 408 -6.99 16.91 5.16
CA THR A 408 -5.63 16.53 5.57
C THR A 408 -5.31 17.03 6.97
N TRP A 409 -4.91 16.13 7.86
CA TRP A 409 -4.67 16.38 9.27
C TRP A 409 -3.23 16.10 9.66
N ILE A 410 -2.62 17.05 10.37
CA ILE A 410 -1.37 16.84 11.08
C ILE A 410 -1.70 16.48 12.53
N VAL A 411 -1.27 15.31 12.97
CA VAL A 411 -1.47 14.83 14.34
C VAL A 411 -0.11 14.77 15.03
N HIS A 412 0.18 15.75 15.88
CA HIS A 412 1.48 15.88 16.55
C HIS A 412 1.44 15.44 18.01
N PHE A 413 1.77 14.17 18.27
CA PHE A 413 1.95 13.67 19.63
C PHE A 413 3.27 14.19 20.22
N THR A 414 3.22 15.03 21.26
CA THR A 414 4.42 15.73 21.73
C THR A 414 4.62 15.70 23.23
N CYS A 415 5.87 15.48 23.64
CA CYS A 415 6.34 15.67 25.01
C CYS A 415 7.12 16.99 25.19
N CYS A 416 7.13 17.85 24.17
CA CYS A 416 7.83 19.13 24.19
C CYS A 416 7.19 20.08 25.22
N GLU A 417 7.99 20.70 26.07
CA GLU A 417 7.48 21.49 27.21
C GLU A 417 6.64 22.69 26.79
N ASP A 418 7.05 23.37 25.72
CA ASP A 418 6.40 24.55 25.17
C ASP A 418 5.24 24.22 24.23
N ALA A 419 4.93 22.94 23.96
CA ALA A 419 3.90 22.60 22.99
C ALA A 419 2.48 23.01 23.40
N ILE A 420 2.18 23.09 24.70
CA ILE A 420 0.86 23.52 25.18
C ILE A 420 0.79 25.04 25.30
N SER A 421 1.86 25.69 25.72
CA SER A 421 1.90 27.15 25.89
C SER A 421 2.11 27.89 24.57
N GLU A 422 2.89 27.32 23.66
CA GLU A 422 3.29 27.91 22.37
C GLU A 422 3.28 26.85 21.24
N PRO A 423 2.12 26.22 20.96
CA PRO A 423 1.99 25.29 19.83
C PRO A 423 2.35 25.96 18.50
N TYR A 424 3.02 25.20 17.62
CA TYR A 424 3.44 25.69 16.31
C TYR A 424 2.34 25.45 15.24
N TRP A 425 1.25 26.21 15.32
CA TRP A 425 0.11 26.05 14.42
C TRP A 425 0.44 26.28 12.93
N PRO A 426 -0.31 25.64 12.00
CA PRO A 426 -0.29 26.01 10.60
C PRO A 426 -0.61 27.50 10.41
N THR A 427 -0.05 28.09 9.36
CA THR A 427 -0.37 29.46 8.96
C THR A 427 -1.80 29.56 8.41
N GLU A 428 -2.40 30.75 8.48
CA GLU A 428 -3.73 31.03 7.93
C GLU A 428 -3.87 30.58 6.46
N SER A 429 -2.84 30.80 5.64
CA SER A 429 -2.83 30.35 4.25
C SER A 429 -2.84 28.82 4.10
N GLN A 430 -2.26 28.09 5.05
CA GLN A 430 -2.28 26.62 5.05
C GLN A 430 -3.64 26.11 5.51
N LEU A 431 -4.26 26.74 6.52
CA LEU A 431 -5.61 26.42 6.97
C LEU A 431 -6.66 26.62 5.85
N GLN A 432 -6.54 27.72 5.10
CA GLN A 432 -7.41 28.01 3.94
C GLN A 432 -7.27 27.00 2.80
N LYS A 433 -6.17 26.23 2.77
CA LYS A 433 -5.95 25.13 1.82
C LYS A 433 -6.42 23.77 2.36
N GLY A 434 -7.17 23.75 3.46
CA GLY A 434 -7.75 22.53 4.04
C GLY A 434 -6.81 21.77 4.98
N LEU A 435 -5.62 22.31 5.31
CA LEU A 435 -4.76 21.69 6.32
C LEU A 435 -5.34 21.91 7.71
N GLN A 436 -5.49 20.83 8.46
CA GLN A 436 -5.90 20.85 9.86
C GLN A 436 -4.76 20.32 10.72
N ALA A 437 -4.70 20.74 11.99
CA ALA A 437 -3.68 20.28 12.92
C ALA A 437 -4.27 20.05 14.31
N CYS A 438 -3.77 19.02 14.99
CA CYS A 438 -4.03 18.76 16.40
C CYS A 438 -2.75 18.31 17.11
N TYR A 439 -2.70 18.60 18.41
CA TYR A 439 -1.56 18.40 19.29
C TYR A 439 -1.95 17.56 20.50
#